data_AF-A0A931D0Y5-F1
#
_entry.id   AF-A0A931D0Y5-F1
#
_cell.length_a   1.000
_cell.length_b   1.000
_cell.length_c   1.000
_cell.angle_alpha   90.00
_cell.angle_beta   90.00
_cell.angle_gamma   90.00
#
_symmetry.space_group_name_H-M   'P 1'
#
loop_
_entity.id
_entity.type
_entity.pdbx_description
1 polymer ?
#
loop_
_entity_poly.entity_id
_entity_poly.type
_entity_poly.pdbx_seq_one_letter_code
_entity_poly.pdbx_strand_id
1 'polypeptide(L)'
;MSALTIAGIEIHQDQDGRFSLNDFHRAAGGEDRHSPWRWTRTDGYQGLMEVLTPEMEFAPARVRKGGVAPGTYACKELVYAYAMWISPVFSLHVIRTFDAVAANDNAIPQDRRLLVAADNLDAAKRIAESFGLEGNQALLSANSMVRSTIGVDLLQLAGVPGLVNEAQELNYTPTELGAKFGMSAREMNTLLAKCGLQRNFEYSKGKRRWELLPDGKDFAVIVDTAKKHGDGKPVQQILWKESVLELLRRLATQLQAGLSKVIAKGPDS
;
A
#
# COMPACT_ATOMS: atom_id res chain seq x y z
N MET A 1 -0.75 5.58 -13.86
CA MET A 1 0.40 5.46 -14.78
C MET A 1 1.55 6.21 -14.14
N SER A 2 2.71 5.57 -13.98
CA SER A 2 3.91 6.27 -13.50
C SER A 2 4.39 7.25 -14.55
N ALA A 3 4.72 8.48 -14.16
CA ALA A 3 5.20 9.50 -15.10
C ALA A 3 6.60 9.13 -15.61
N LEU A 4 6.81 9.16 -16.94
CA LEU A 4 8.13 8.94 -17.55
C LEU A 4 9.06 10.08 -17.14
N THR A 5 10.20 9.77 -16.53
CA THR A 5 11.20 10.76 -16.09
C THR A 5 12.55 10.47 -16.72
N ILE A 6 13.21 11.49 -17.25
CA ILE A 6 14.54 11.40 -17.88
C ILE A 6 15.42 12.49 -17.30
N ALA A 7 16.57 12.11 -16.72
CA ALA A 7 17.47 13.03 -16.02
C ALA A 7 16.76 13.97 -15.00
N GLY A 8 15.73 13.47 -14.31
CA GLY A 8 14.95 14.24 -13.34
C GLY A 8 13.89 15.17 -13.94
N ILE A 9 13.71 15.15 -15.26
CA ILE A 9 12.66 15.90 -15.96
C ILE A 9 11.52 14.96 -16.31
N GLU A 10 10.32 15.32 -15.88
CA GLU A 10 9.08 14.64 -16.30
C GLU A 10 8.81 14.89 -17.78
N ILE A 11 8.52 13.82 -18.52
CA ILE A 11 8.29 13.85 -19.95
C ILE A 11 6.79 13.78 -20.21
N HIS A 12 6.23 14.86 -20.73
CA HIS A 12 4.81 14.93 -21.02
C HIS A 12 4.48 14.21 -22.33
N GLN A 13 3.28 13.63 -22.36
CA GLN A 13 2.67 13.10 -23.56
C GLN A 13 1.43 13.91 -23.95
N ASP A 14 1.13 13.92 -25.24
CA ASP A 14 -0.12 14.43 -25.74
C ASP A 14 -1.20 13.33 -25.87
N GLN A 15 -2.40 13.71 -26.30
CA GLN A 15 -3.55 12.79 -26.38
C GLN A 15 -3.34 11.65 -27.38
N ASP A 16 -2.42 11.81 -28.33
CA ASP A 16 -2.09 10.81 -29.35
C ASP A 16 -0.87 9.97 -28.93
N GLY A 17 -0.43 10.06 -27.66
CA GLY A 17 0.71 9.32 -27.11
C GLY A 17 2.08 9.85 -27.54
N ARG A 18 2.17 11.05 -28.12
CA ARG A 18 3.44 11.65 -28.58
C ARG A 18 4.15 12.34 -27.42
N PHE A 19 5.46 12.23 -27.34
CA PHE A 19 6.28 12.79 -26.26
C PHE A 19 6.78 14.20 -26.58
N SER A 20 6.87 15.05 -25.56
CA SER A 20 7.36 16.43 -25.66
C SER A 20 8.89 16.50 -25.90
N LEU A 21 9.32 16.84 -27.12
CA LEU A 21 10.75 17.06 -27.43
C LEU A 21 11.35 18.23 -26.64
N ASN A 22 10.52 19.18 -26.18
CA ASN A 22 10.96 20.27 -25.31
C ASN A 22 11.39 19.73 -23.93
N ASP A 23 10.72 18.69 -23.41
CA ASP A 23 11.12 18.07 -22.14
C ASP A 23 12.41 17.28 -22.30
N PHE A 24 12.58 16.57 -23.42
CA PHE A 24 13.87 15.94 -23.78
C PHE A 24 14.99 16.96 -23.95
N HIS A 25 14.72 18.10 -24.60
CA HIS A 25 15.70 19.17 -24.75
C HIS A 25 16.18 19.69 -23.39
N ARG A 26 15.24 19.90 -22.47
CA ARG A 26 15.53 20.30 -21.09
C ARG A 26 16.31 19.23 -20.32
N ALA A 27 15.91 17.97 -20.44
CA ALA A 27 16.59 16.82 -19.83
C ALA A 27 18.03 16.67 -20.35
N ALA A 28 18.30 17.07 -21.59
CA ALA A 28 19.62 17.05 -22.20
C ALA A 28 20.49 18.28 -21.85
N GLY A 29 19.99 19.23 -21.05
CA GLY A 29 20.74 20.42 -20.64
C GLY A 29 20.38 21.71 -21.40
N GLY A 30 19.43 21.68 -22.34
CA GLY A 30 18.81 22.89 -22.89
C GLY A 30 19.68 23.74 -23.83
N GLU A 31 20.80 23.22 -24.34
CA GLU A 31 21.66 23.98 -25.26
C GLU A 31 20.92 24.39 -26.55
N ASP A 32 21.04 25.65 -26.98
CA ASP A 32 20.27 26.19 -28.12
C ASP A 32 20.52 25.42 -29.43
N ARG A 33 21.75 24.96 -29.67
CA ARG A 33 22.10 24.16 -30.85
C ARG A 33 21.29 22.86 -30.94
N HIS A 34 20.82 22.35 -29.80
CA HIS A 34 20.03 21.13 -29.70
C HIS A 34 18.52 21.39 -29.66
N SER A 35 18.06 22.61 -29.90
CA SER A 35 16.63 22.92 -29.79
C SER A 35 15.77 22.16 -30.83
N PRO A 36 14.54 21.73 -30.47
CA PRO A 36 13.68 20.94 -31.36
C PRO A 36 13.37 21.61 -32.71
N TRP A 37 13.25 22.95 -32.73
CA TRP A 37 12.98 23.67 -33.97
C TRP A 37 14.15 23.60 -34.97
N ARG A 38 15.41 23.48 -34.49
CA ARG A 38 16.58 23.28 -35.36
C ARG A 38 16.59 21.87 -35.91
N TRP A 39 16.34 20.87 -35.05
CA TRP A 39 16.36 19.47 -35.44
C TRP A 39 15.31 19.13 -36.51
N THR A 40 14.09 19.67 -36.37
CA THR A 40 13.00 19.47 -37.35
C THR A 40 13.28 20.01 -38.76
N ARG A 41 14.39 20.74 -38.95
CA ARG A 41 14.85 21.24 -40.26
C ARG A 41 16.00 20.41 -40.86
N THR A 42 16.45 19.37 -40.17
CA THR A 42 17.53 18.50 -40.66
C THR A 42 17.01 17.50 -41.68
N ASP A 43 17.85 17.11 -42.64
CA ASP A 43 17.51 16.09 -43.63
C ASP A 43 17.17 14.75 -42.97
N GLY A 44 17.85 14.40 -41.88
CA GLY A 44 17.57 13.20 -41.09
C GLY A 44 16.15 13.18 -40.52
N TYR A 45 15.66 14.32 -40.02
CA TYR A 45 14.27 14.41 -39.56
C TYR A 45 13.27 14.30 -40.73
N GLN A 46 13.53 14.97 -41.85
CA GLN A 46 12.64 14.92 -43.02
C GLN A 46 12.54 13.51 -43.60
N GLY A 47 13.67 12.80 -43.73
CA GLY A 47 13.68 11.40 -44.17
C GLY A 47 12.93 10.47 -43.21
N LEU A 48 13.05 10.66 -41.89
CA LEU A 48 12.26 9.90 -40.91
C LEU A 48 10.76 10.18 -41.02
N MET A 49 10.37 11.43 -41.25
CA MET A 49 8.97 11.79 -41.46
C MET A 49 8.40 11.11 -42.71
N GLU A 50 9.15 11.04 -43.81
CA GLU A 50 8.72 10.36 -45.04
C GLU A 50 8.49 8.85 -44.81
N VAL A 51 9.34 8.20 -44.02
CA VAL A 51 9.22 6.77 -43.69
C VAL A 51 8.07 6.51 -42.71
N LEU A 52 7.92 7.31 -41.66
CA LEU A 52 6.97 7.04 -40.58
C LEU A 52 5.54 7.46 -40.90
N THR A 53 5.34 8.53 -41.67
CA THR A 53 4.01 9.06 -41.98
C THR A 53 3.04 8.02 -42.59
N PRO A 54 3.45 7.17 -43.56
CA PRO A 54 2.54 6.15 -44.11
C PRO A 54 2.21 4.99 -43.17
N GLU A 55 3.01 4.75 -42.11
CA GLU A 55 2.88 3.60 -41.22
C GLU A 55 2.00 3.89 -39.97
N MET A 56 1.72 5.16 -39.70
CA MET A 56 1.10 5.59 -38.44
C MET A 56 -0.34 6.05 -38.61
N GLU A 57 -1.20 5.67 -37.65
CA GLU A 57 -2.59 6.13 -37.56
C GLU A 57 -2.68 7.65 -37.30
N PHE A 58 -1.70 8.20 -36.59
CA PHE A 58 -1.58 9.63 -36.29
C PHE A 58 -0.24 10.18 -36.80
N ALA A 59 -0.19 11.48 -37.08
CA ALA A 59 1.04 12.11 -37.58
C ALA A 59 2.25 11.84 -36.65
N PRO A 60 3.45 11.51 -37.16
CA PRO A 60 4.59 11.17 -36.30
C PRO A 60 5.02 12.31 -35.37
N ALA A 61 4.81 13.57 -35.78
CA ALA A 61 5.09 14.75 -34.98
C ALA A 61 4.00 15.82 -35.08
N ARG A 62 3.90 16.68 -34.06
CA ARG A 62 2.98 17.83 -34.02
C ARG A 62 3.60 18.99 -33.28
N VAL A 63 3.52 20.17 -33.89
CA VAL A 63 3.87 21.44 -33.23
C VAL A 63 2.61 22.06 -32.63
N ARG A 64 2.61 22.29 -31.32
CA ARG A 64 1.56 23.01 -30.59
C ARG A 64 2.01 24.45 -30.34
N LYS A 65 1.33 25.41 -30.97
CA LYS A 65 1.57 26.85 -30.79
C LYS A 65 0.57 27.40 -29.76
N GLY A 66 1.05 27.76 -28.57
CA GLY A 66 0.22 28.30 -27.48
C GLY A 66 -0.46 27.26 -26.58
N GLY A 67 -1.19 27.72 -25.57
CA GLY A 67 -1.88 26.88 -24.57
C GLY A 67 -1.01 26.52 -23.35
N VAL A 68 -1.48 25.54 -22.55
CA VAL A 68 -0.83 25.13 -21.28
C VAL A 68 0.49 24.38 -21.51
N ALA A 69 0.64 23.68 -22.63
CA ALA A 69 1.82 22.87 -22.93
C ALA A 69 2.29 23.03 -24.39
N PRO A 70 2.80 24.22 -24.78
CA PRO A 70 3.31 24.47 -26.12
C PRO A 70 4.63 23.71 -26.36
N GLY A 71 4.83 23.25 -27.59
CA GLY A 71 6.06 22.53 -27.94
C GLY A 71 5.94 21.63 -29.15
N THR A 72 7.04 20.94 -29.45
CA THR A 72 7.08 19.91 -30.49
C THR A 72 6.89 18.55 -29.82
N TYR A 73 5.86 17.82 -30.22
CA TYR A 73 5.55 16.48 -29.73
C TYR A 73 5.83 15.47 -30.83
N ALA A 74 6.46 14.34 -30.50
CA ALA A 74 6.87 13.34 -31.47
C ALA A 74 6.67 11.90 -30.96
N CYS A 75 6.46 10.96 -31.88
CA CYS A 75 6.42 9.53 -31.59
C CYS A 75 7.77 9.02 -31.05
N LYS A 76 7.76 7.79 -30.53
CA LYS A 76 8.90 7.16 -29.86
C LYS A 76 10.14 7.05 -30.77
N GLU A 77 9.95 6.74 -32.04
CA GLU A 77 11.00 6.60 -33.05
C GLU A 77 11.74 7.94 -33.27
N LEU A 78 10.98 9.03 -33.37
CA LEU A 78 11.54 10.37 -33.52
C LEU A 78 12.23 10.85 -32.22
N VAL A 79 11.74 10.45 -31.05
CA VAL A 79 12.42 10.69 -29.78
C VAL A 79 13.80 10.04 -29.76
N TYR A 80 13.93 8.80 -30.21
CA TYR A 80 15.23 8.12 -30.29
C TYR A 80 16.17 8.84 -31.25
N ALA A 81 15.70 9.18 -32.45
CA ALA A 81 16.50 9.90 -33.44
C ALA A 81 16.95 11.27 -32.93
N TYR A 82 16.07 12.00 -32.22
CA TYR A 82 16.39 13.28 -31.61
C TYR A 82 17.46 13.12 -30.51
N ALA A 83 17.33 12.13 -29.64
CA ALA A 83 18.31 11.86 -28.59
C ALA A 83 19.70 11.47 -29.17
N MET A 84 19.71 10.69 -30.26
CA MET A 84 20.93 10.35 -31.02
C MET A 84 21.61 11.58 -31.60
N TRP A 85 20.83 12.52 -32.14
CA TRP A 85 21.35 13.77 -32.70
C TRP A 85 21.93 14.70 -31.62
N ILE A 86 21.38 14.68 -30.40
CA ILE A 86 21.89 15.47 -29.28
C ILE A 86 23.25 14.98 -28.80
N SER A 87 23.35 13.70 -28.38
CA SER A 87 24.64 13.09 -28.01
C SER A 87 24.51 11.58 -27.80
N PRO A 88 25.60 10.81 -27.97
CA PRO A 88 25.61 9.38 -27.65
C PRO A 88 25.24 9.05 -26.20
N VAL A 89 25.70 9.88 -25.25
CA VAL A 89 25.42 9.69 -23.82
C VAL A 89 23.94 9.85 -23.52
N PHE A 90 23.32 10.91 -24.05
CA PHE A 90 21.89 11.16 -23.86
C PHE A 90 21.05 10.10 -24.58
N SER A 91 21.45 9.71 -25.81
CA SER A 91 20.82 8.62 -26.55
C SER A 91 20.76 7.31 -25.76
N LEU A 92 21.88 6.87 -25.19
CA LEU A 92 21.92 5.66 -24.37
C LEU A 92 21.05 5.78 -23.12
N HIS A 93 21.01 6.96 -22.49
CA HIS A 93 20.15 7.21 -21.34
C HIS A 93 18.67 7.07 -21.72
N VAL A 94 18.25 7.69 -22.83
CA VAL A 94 16.88 7.58 -23.34
C VAL A 94 16.52 6.12 -23.66
N ILE A 95 17.36 5.41 -24.41
CA ILE A 95 17.13 4.00 -24.76
C ILE A 95 16.93 3.16 -23.49
N ARG A 96 17.86 3.25 -22.52
CA ARG A 96 17.79 2.50 -21.26
C ARG A 96 16.56 2.84 -20.44
N THR A 97 16.13 4.10 -20.41
CA THR A 97 14.91 4.50 -19.69
C THR A 97 13.67 3.91 -20.35
N PHE A 98 13.55 3.97 -21.68
CA PHE A 98 12.42 3.35 -22.37
C PHE A 98 12.43 1.82 -22.26
N ASP A 99 13.60 1.18 -22.29
CA ASP A 99 13.74 -0.27 -22.08
C ASP A 99 13.37 -0.67 -20.66
N ALA A 100 13.76 0.12 -19.65
CA ALA A 100 13.39 -0.12 -18.26
C ALA A 100 11.88 0.04 -18.03
N VAL A 101 11.25 1.04 -18.65
CA VAL A 101 9.79 1.20 -18.60
C VAL A 101 9.11 0.03 -19.30
N ALA A 102 9.58 -0.36 -20.49
CA ALA A 102 9.06 -1.54 -21.18
C ALA A 102 9.30 -2.83 -20.39
N ALA A 103 10.41 -2.97 -19.67
CA ALA A 103 10.70 -4.12 -18.81
C ALA A 103 9.83 -4.14 -17.55
N ASN A 104 9.47 -2.99 -17.00
CA ASN A 104 8.47 -2.87 -15.94
C ASN A 104 7.04 -3.12 -16.45
N ASP A 105 6.76 -2.82 -17.71
CA ASP A 105 5.49 -3.12 -18.39
C ASP A 105 5.45 -4.55 -18.98
N ASN A 106 6.59 -5.25 -19.07
CA ASN A 106 6.67 -6.62 -19.53
C ASN A 106 6.08 -7.54 -18.46
N ALA A 107 4.80 -7.86 -18.63
CA ALA A 107 4.10 -8.89 -17.89
C ALA A 107 4.99 -10.14 -17.78
N ILE A 108 5.25 -10.60 -16.56
CA ILE A 108 6.03 -11.82 -16.33
C ILE A 108 5.45 -12.94 -17.20
N PRO A 109 6.28 -13.67 -17.98
CA PRO A 109 5.83 -14.81 -18.78
C PRO A 109 4.98 -15.75 -17.93
N GLN A 110 3.81 -16.15 -18.44
CA GLN A 110 2.80 -16.88 -17.67
C GLN A 110 3.38 -18.14 -17.00
N ASP A 111 4.30 -18.83 -17.67
CA ASP A 111 5.02 -20.01 -17.20
C ASP A 111 5.97 -19.74 -16.03
N ARG A 112 6.44 -18.49 -15.85
CA ARG A 112 7.34 -18.09 -14.76
C ARG A 112 6.66 -17.31 -13.64
N ARG A 113 5.40 -16.90 -13.81
CA ARG A 113 4.66 -16.08 -12.81
C ARG A 113 4.64 -16.70 -11.44
N LEU A 114 4.36 -18.00 -11.34
CA LEU A 114 4.31 -18.68 -10.06
C LEU A 114 5.67 -18.68 -9.37
N LEU A 115 6.75 -18.96 -10.11
CA LEU A 115 8.11 -19.01 -9.58
C LEU A 115 8.54 -17.64 -9.04
N VAL A 116 8.40 -16.59 -9.86
CA VAL A 116 8.79 -15.23 -9.47
C VAL A 116 7.93 -14.73 -8.32
N ALA A 117 6.62 -14.99 -8.34
CA ALA A 117 5.74 -14.59 -7.25
C ALA A 117 6.08 -15.33 -5.94
N ALA A 118 6.42 -16.62 -6.00
CA ALA A 118 6.81 -17.40 -4.82
C ALA A 118 8.10 -16.86 -4.19
N ASP A 119 9.14 -16.60 -4.99
CA ASP A 119 10.41 -16.03 -4.48
C ASP A 119 10.21 -14.66 -3.81
N ASN A 120 9.34 -13.84 -4.41
CA ASN A 120 9.03 -12.52 -3.86
C ASN A 120 8.11 -12.60 -2.64
N LEU A 121 7.25 -13.61 -2.53
CA LEU A 121 6.40 -13.81 -1.35
C LEU A 121 7.26 -14.08 -0.12
N ASP A 122 8.28 -14.91 -0.22
CA ASP A 122 9.20 -15.20 0.89
C ASP A 122 9.96 -13.95 1.34
N ALA A 123 10.47 -13.16 0.38
CA ALA A 123 11.12 -11.90 0.68
C ALA A 123 10.15 -10.90 1.33
N ALA A 124 8.95 -10.74 0.77
CA ALA A 124 7.92 -9.85 1.29
C ALA A 124 7.43 -10.28 2.69
N LYS A 125 7.36 -11.58 2.96
CA LYS A 125 7.02 -12.11 4.28
C LYS A 125 8.06 -11.75 5.33
N ARG A 126 9.36 -11.90 5.01
CA ARG A 126 10.45 -11.48 5.91
C ARG A 126 10.40 -9.98 6.21
N ILE A 127 10.06 -9.17 5.20
CA ILE A 127 9.84 -7.72 5.39
C ILE A 127 8.64 -7.48 6.31
N ALA A 128 7.52 -8.14 6.09
CA ALA A 128 6.33 -8.03 6.94
C ALA A 128 6.63 -8.41 8.40
N GLU A 129 7.38 -9.49 8.62
CA GLU A 129 7.82 -9.94 9.95
C GLU A 129 8.77 -8.94 10.60
N SER A 130 9.66 -8.30 9.82
CA SER A 130 10.52 -7.23 10.33
C SER A 130 9.73 -6.00 10.82
N PHE A 131 8.48 -5.84 10.37
CA PHE A 131 7.54 -4.82 10.85
C PHE A 131 6.66 -5.32 12.01
N GLY A 132 6.91 -6.51 12.55
CA GLY A 132 6.16 -7.08 13.67
C GLY A 132 4.84 -7.73 13.28
N LEU A 133 4.59 -8.00 12.00
CA LEU A 133 3.44 -8.78 11.56
C LEU A 133 3.72 -10.28 11.76
N GLU A 134 2.72 -11.02 12.24
CA GLU A 134 2.84 -12.45 12.51
C GLU A 134 1.74 -13.27 11.82
N GLY A 135 2.03 -14.55 11.56
CA GLY A 135 1.09 -15.53 11.00
C GLY A 135 0.38 -15.04 9.74
N ASN A 136 -0.97 -15.10 9.75
CA ASN A 136 -1.80 -14.69 8.62
C ASN A 136 -1.64 -13.21 8.25
N GLN A 137 -1.31 -12.33 9.20
CA GLN A 137 -1.10 -10.91 8.90
C GLN A 137 0.16 -10.70 8.06
N ALA A 138 1.24 -11.41 8.39
CA ALA A 138 2.47 -11.38 7.59
C ALA A 138 2.23 -11.92 6.19
N LEU A 139 1.51 -13.05 6.06
CA LEU A 139 1.18 -13.66 4.77
C LEU A 139 0.27 -12.79 3.89
N LEU A 140 -0.77 -12.18 4.47
CA LEU A 140 -1.66 -11.27 3.73
C LEU A 140 -0.93 -10.00 3.28
N SER A 141 -0.08 -9.45 4.15
CA SER A 141 0.77 -8.30 3.82
C SER A 141 1.75 -8.64 2.69
N ALA A 142 2.42 -9.79 2.78
CA ALA A 142 3.31 -10.29 1.74
C ALA A 142 2.59 -10.50 0.40
N ASN A 143 1.41 -11.13 0.39
CA ASN A 143 0.61 -11.30 -0.82
C ASN A 143 0.21 -9.94 -1.43
N SER A 144 -0.14 -8.96 -0.60
CA SER A 144 -0.46 -7.60 -1.08
C SER A 144 0.76 -6.89 -1.68
N MET A 145 1.97 -7.10 -1.13
CA MET A 145 3.21 -6.55 -1.68
C MET A 145 3.57 -7.18 -3.03
N VAL A 146 3.46 -8.52 -3.14
CA VAL A 146 3.67 -9.22 -4.42
C VAL A 146 2.65 -8.74 -5.45
N ARG A 147 1.38 -8.59 -5.08
CA ARG A 147 0.35 -8.05 -5.98
C ARG A 147 0.65 -6.62 -6.43
N SER A 148 1.12 -5.75 -5.54
CA SER A 148 1.38 -4.34 -5.89
C SER A 148 2.64 -4.15 -6.73
N THR A 149 3.66 -4.98 -6.51
CA THR A 149 4.97 -4.86 -7.17
C THR A 149 5.02 -5.64 -8.48
N ILE A 150 4.40 -6.82 -8.50
CA ILE A 150 4.53 -7.81 -9.57
C ILE A 150 3.18 -8.10 -10.27
N GLY A 151 2.06 -7.65 -9.70
CA GLY A 151 0.73 -7.86 -10.29
C GLY A 151 0.17 -9.27 -10.14
N VAL A 152 0.80 -10.13 -9.33
CA VAL A 152 0.34 -11.51 -9.08
C VAL A 152 -0.25 -11.63 -7.68
N ASP A 153 -1.48 -12.14 -7.59
CA ASP A 153 -2.15 -12.48 -6.32
C ASP A 153 -2.09 -14.00 -6.11
N LEU A 154 -1.21 -14.46 -5.22
CA LEU A 154 -0.95 -15.89 -4.99
C LEU A 154 -2.11 -16.59 -4.29
N LEU A 155 -2.84 -15.89 -3.42
CA LEU A 155 -4.02 -16.42 -2.76
C LEU A 155 -5.14 -16.69 -3.77
N GLN A 156 -5.37 -15.75 -4.68
CA GLN A 156 -6.31 -15.94 -5.78
C GLN A 156 -5.85 -17.05 -6.73
N LEU A 157 -4.56 -17.07 -7.08
CA LEU A 157 -3.98 -18.09 -7.97
C LEU A 157 -4.10 -19.51 -7.38
N ALA A 158 -3.93 -19.65 -6.07
CA ALA A 158 -4.06 -20.92 -5.36
C ALA A 158 -5.52 -21.33 -5.09
N GLY A 159 -6.50 -20.47 -5.38
CA GLY A 159 -7.91 -20.71 -5.04
C GLY A 159 -8.18 -20.65 -3.52
N VAL A 160 -7.35 -19.93 -2.76
CA VAL A 160 -7.44 -19.77 -1.30
C VAL A 160 -7.74 -18.32 -0.97
N PRO A 161 -8.99 -17.84 -1.14
CA PRO A 161 -9.34 -16.42 -0.99
C PRO A 161 -9.22 -15.89 0.44
N GLY A 162 -9.08 -16.78 1.43
CA GLY A 162 -8.86 -16.44 2.82
C GLY A 162 -7.99 -17.49 3.50
N LEU A 163 -7.09 -17.03 4.36
CA LEU A 163 -6.30 -17.90 5.21
C LEU A 163 -7.16 -18.38 6.39
N VAL A 164 -7.04 -19.66 6.71
CA VAL A 164 -7.69 -20.25 7.88
C VAL A 164 -7.06 -19.60 9.12
N ASN A 165 -7.88 -18.96 9.96
CA ASN A 165 -7.42 -18.52 11.27
C ASN A 165 -7.15 -19.76 12.13
N GLU A 166 -5.90 -20.04 12.45
CA GLU A 166 -5.50 -21.22 13.22
C GLU A 166 -6.14 -21.25 14.62
N ALA A 167 -6.42 -20.09 15.22
CA ALA A 167 -7.13 -20.01 16.50
C ALA A 167 -8.63 -20.32 16.37
N GLN A 168 -9.18 -20.31 15.15
CA GLN A 168 -10.62 -20.45 14.87
C GLN A 168 -11.50 -19.54 15.74
N GLU A 169 -10.97 -18.37 16.11
CA GLU A 169 -11.57 -17.52 17.13
C GLU A 169 -11.59 -16.05 16.67
N LEU A 170 -12.73 -15.41 16.86
CA LEU A 170 -12.90 -13.99 16.54
C LEU A 170 -12.35 -13.11 17.66
N ASN A 171 -11.75 -11.99 17.26
CA ASN A 171 -11.29 -10.93 18.15
C ASN A 171 -12.27 -9.76 18.09
N TYR A 172 -12.63 -9.23 19.26
CA TYR A 172 -13.63 -8.19 19.42
C TYR A 172 -13.05 -7.01 20.19
N THR A 173 -13.44 -5.80 19.80
CA THR A 173 -13.24 -4.60 20.60
C THR A 173 -14.15 -4.61 21.84
N PRO A 174 -13.83 -3.84 22.90
CA PRO A 174 -14.74 -3.67 24.03
C PRO A 174 -16.14 -3.16 23.65
N THR A 175 -16.25 -2.41 22.54
CA THR A 175 -17.53 -1.94 22.01
C THR A 175 -18.34 -3.08 21.40
N GLU A 176 -17.73 -3.91 20.56
CA GLU A 176 -18.39 -5.07 19.95
C GLU A 176 -18.77 -6.12 20.99
N LEU A 177 -17.89 -6.36 21.97
CA LEU A 177 -18.22 -7.19 23.13
C LEU A 177 -19.41 -6.60 23.90
N GLY A 178 -19.38 -5.30 24.19
CA GLY A 178 -20.46 -4.61 24.89
C GLY A 178 -21.81 -4.79 24.20
N ALA A 179 -21.85 -4.62 22.88
CA ALA A 179 -23.06 -4.80 22.08
C ALA A 179 -23.66 -6.20 22.23
N LYS A 180 -22.84 -7.26 22.34
CA LYS A 180 -23.31 -8.64 22.57
C LYS A 180 -24.02 -8.85 23.92
N PHE A 181 -23.77 -7.98 24.90
CA PHE A 181 -24.44 -7.98 26.21
C PHE A 181 -25.43 -6.82 26.37
N GLY A 182 -25.72 -6.06 25.30
CA GLY A 182 -26.59 -4.89 25.37
C GLY A 182 -26.03 -3.76 26.25
N MET A 183 -24.70 -3.65 26.36
CA MET A 183 -24.03 -2.65 27.19
C MET A 183 -23.06 -1.78 26.39
N SER A 184 -22.76 -0.60 26.92
CA SER A 184 -21.77 0.31 26.34
C SER A 184 -20.34 -0.21 26.50
N ALA A 185 -19.42 0.32 25.69
CA ALA A 185 -17.98 0.02 25.82
C ALA A 185 -17.42 0.36 27.21
N ARG A 186 -17.97 1.38 27.87
CA ARG A 186 -17.54 1.77 29.23
C ARG A 186 -17.97 0.74 30.27
N GLU A 187 -19.19 0.24 30.16
CA GLU A 187 -19.72 -0.82 31.03
C GLU A 187 -18.96 -2.13 30.81
N MET A 188 -18.73 -2.51 29.55
CA MET A 188 -17.95 -3.70 29.23
C MET A 188 -16.52 -3.62 29.79
N ASN A 189 -15.84 -2.49 29.62
CA ASN A 189 -14.51 -2.30 30.20
C ASN A 189 -14.52 -2.38 31.74
N THR A 190 -15.58 -1.89 32.37
CA THR A 190 -15.77 -1.98 33.82
C THR A 190 -15.99 -3.43 34.26
N LEU A 191 -16.77 -4.20 33.50
CA LEU A 191 -17.01 -5.62 33.77
C LEU A 191 -15.71 -6.43 33.65
N LEU A 192 -14.98 -6.28 32.54
CA LEU A 192 -13.66 -6.91 32.35
C LEU A 192 -12.69 -6.59 33.50
N ALA A 193 -12.74 -5.36 34.03
CA ALA A 193 -11.92 -4.98 35.18
C ALA A 193 -12.39 -5.61 36.50
N LYS A 194 -13.69 -5.67 36.74
CA LYS A 194 -14.27 -6.38 37.91
C LYS A 194 -13.97 -7.87 37.88
N CYS A 195 -13.87 -8.47 36.69
CA CYS A 195 -13.48 -9.84 36.48
C CYS A 195 -11.96 -10.08 36.61
N GLY A 196 -11.16 -9.05 36.88
CA GLY A 196 -9.71 -9.20 37.05
C GLY A 196 -8.94 -9.41 35.74
N LEU A 197 -9.54 -9.13 34.58
CA LEU A 197 -8.90 -9.35 33.28
C LEU A 197 -8.13 -8.11 32.79
N GLN A 198 -8.52 -6.92 33.25
CA GLN A 198 -7.82 -5.68 32.93
C GLN A 198 -7.88 -4.68 34.08
N ARG A 199 -7.04 -3.65 34.02
CA ARG A 199 -7.13 -2.49 34.92
C ARG A 199 -6.98 -1.19 34.18
N ASN A 200 -7.66 -0.15 34.67
CA ASN A 200 -7.44 1.21 34.22
C ASN A 200 -6.41 1.87 35.13
N PHE A 201 -5.30 2.35 34.57
CA PHE A 201 -4.30 3.05 35.35
C PHE A 201 -3.88 4.37 34.69
N GLU A 202 -3.42 5.30 35.53
CA GLU A 202 -2.92 6.60 35.12
C GLU A 202 -1.41 6.52 34.94
N TYR A 203 -0.93 6.69 33.70
CA TYR A 203 0.50 6.61 33.38
C TYR A 203 1.18 7.99 33.33
N SER A 204 0.38 9.05 33.28
CA SER A 204 0.82 10.45 33.33
C SER A 204 -0.37 11.30 33.78
N LYS A 205 -0.12 12.49 34.32
CA LYS A 205 -1.15 13.37 34.90
C LYS A 205 -2.32 13.57 33.92
N GLY A 206 -3.50 13.06 34.29
CA GLY A 206 -4.73 13.11 33.50
C GLY A 206 -4.81 12.13 32.32
N LYS A 207 -3.79 11.29 32.10
CA LYS A 207 -3.74 10.31 30.99
C LYS A 207 -3.83 8.90 31.52
N ARG A 208 -4.94 8.24 31.17
CA ARG A 208 -5.24 6.87 31.60
C ARG A 208 -5.19 5.92 30.42
N ARG A 209 -4.82 4.67 30.69
CA ARG A 209 -4.86 3.59 29.71
C ARG A 209 -5.35 2.29 30.35
N TRP A 210 -5.90 1.42 29.53
CA TRP A 210 -6.23 0.06 29.93
C TRP A 210 -4.99 -0.83 29.78
N GLU A 211 -4.82 -1.76 30.72
CA GLU A 211 -3.74 -2.73 30.73
C GLU A 211 -4.27 -4.10 31.10
N LEU A 212 -3.81 -5.12 30.39
CA LEU A 212 -4.15 -6.52 30.65
C LEU A 212 -3.47 -7.01 31.93
N LEU A 213 -4.25 -7.68 32.76
CA LEU A 213 -3.74 -8.46 33.88
C LEU A 213 -3.31 -9.85 33.38
N PRO A 214 -2.54 -10.64 34.16
CA PRO A 214 -2.07 -11.97 33.74
C PRO A 214 -3.19 -12.84 33.14
N ASP A 215 -4.30 -13.00 33.85
CA ASP A 215 -5.46 -13.78 33.39
C ASP A 215 -6.12 -13.21 32.13
N GLY A 216 -6.02 -11.89 31.90
CA GLY A 216 -6.54 -11.25 30.71
C GLY A 216 -5.69 -11.47 29.46
N LYS A 217 -4.39 -11.76 29.60
CA LYS A 217 -3.48 -11.97 28.46
C LYS A 217 -3.82 -13.23 27.68
N ASP A 218 -4.38 -14.24 28.33
CA ASP A 218 -4.79 -15.49 27.67
C ASP A 218 -5.96 -15.26 26.70
N PHE A 219 -6.78 -14.25 27.00
CA PHE A 219 -8.01 -13.91 26.26
C PHE A 219 -7.91 -12.64 25.43
N ALA A 220 -6.71 -12.07 25.25
CA ALA A 220 -6.57 -10.81 24.53
C ALA A 220 -5.28 -10.73 23.70
N VAL A 221 -5.35 -9.91 22.65
CA VAL A 221 -4.22 -9.55 21.78
C VAL A 221 -4.10 -8.03 21.75
N ILE A 222 -2.88 -7.51 21.85
CA ILE A 222 -2.60 -6.09 21.68
C ILE A 222 -2.11 -5.88 20.26
N VAL A 223 -2.75 -4.98 19.53
CA VAL A 223 -2.36 -4.60 18.17
C VAL A 223 -1.98 -3.12 18.11
N ASP A 224 -0.91 -2.80 17.40
CA ASP A 224 -0.54 -1.42 17.09
C ASP A 224 -1.33 -0.95 15.86
N THR A 225 -2.11 0.11 16.02
CA THR A 225 -2.92 0.70 14.95
C THR A 225 -2.36 2.05 14.54
N ALA A 226 -2.29 2.30 13.23
CA ALA A 226 -2.01 3.64 12.72
C ALA A 226 -3.16 4.58 13.07
N LYS A 227 -2.87 5.86 13.35
CA LYS A 227 -3.93 6.85 13.54
C LYS A 227 -4.68 7.07 12.23
N LYS A 228 -5.99 7.25 12.34
CA LYS A 228 -6.91 7.54 11.21
C LYS A 228 -6.50 8.79 10.40
N HIS A 229 -5.81 9.75 11.02
CA HIS A 229 -5.25 10.94 10.39
C HIS A 229 -3.95 11.38 11.12
N GLY A 230 -2.79 11.29 10.45
CA GLY A 230 -1.53 11.96 10.85
C GLY A 230 -0.35 11.08 11.28
N ASP A 231 0.83 11.71 11.31
CA ASP A 231 2.18 11.13 11.51
C ASP A 231 2.57 11.02 13.00
N GLY A 232 1.67 10.44 13.80
CA GLY A 232 1.83 10.32 15.26
C GLY A 232 2.23 8.91 15.72
N LYS A 233 2.63 8.79 17.00
CA LYS A 233 2.92 7.49 17.62
C LYS A 233 1.74 6.50 17.44
N PRO A 234 2.01 5.24 17.04
CA PRO A 234 0.99 4.19 16.92
C PRO A 234 0.14 4.06 18.18
N VAL A 235 -1.14 3.72 18.00
CA VAL A 235 -2.10 3.53 19.10
C VAL A 235 -2.25 2.03 19.35
N GLN A 236 -1.90 1.60 20.55
CA GLN A 236 -2.16 0.23 21.00
C GLN A 236 -3.65 0.03 21.28
N GLN A 237 -4.23 -0.98 20.65
CA GLN A 237 -5.60 -1.40 20.85
C GLN A 237 -5.63 -2.83 21.40
N ILE A 238 -6.41 -3.02 22.48
CA ILE A 238 -6.67 -4.34 23.06
C ILE A 238 -7.88 -4.95 22.34
N LEU A 239 -7.69 -6.13 21.77
CA LEU A 239 -8.75 -6.95 21.20
C LEU A 239 -8.92 -8.20 22.05
N TRP A 240 -10.17 -8.61 22.27
CA TRP A 240 -10.53 -9.73 23.12
C TRP A 240 -11.01 -10.92 22.29
N LYS A 241 -10.47 -12.09 22.59
CA LYS A 241 -10.86 -13.38 22.01
C LYS A 241 -12.30 -13.74 22.39
N GLU A 242 -13.01 -14.43 21.50
CA GLU A 242 -14.41 -14.84 21.71
C GLU A 242 -14.63 -15.67 22.99
N SER A 243 -13.67 -16.50 23.37
CA SER A 243 -13.67 -17.33 24.58
C SER A 243 -13.80 -16.54 25.87
N VAL A 244 -13.44 -15.24 25.86
CA VAL A 244 -13.69 -14.37 27.01
C VAL A 244 -15.18 -14.26 27.33
N LEU A 245 -16.07 -14.42 26.34
CA LEU A 245 -17.52 -14.34 26.53
C LEU A 245 -18.03 -15.40 27.50
N GLU A 246 -17.53 -16.62 27.41
CA GLU A 246 -17.92 -17.72 28.28
C GLU A 246 -17.48 -17.45 29.72
N LEU A 247 -16.25 -16.96 29.89
CA LEU A 247 -15.72 -16.54 31.19
C LEU A 247 -16.55 -15.39 31.79
N LEU A 248 -16.85 -14.36 30.99
CA LEU A 248 -17.64 -13.21 31.41
C LEU A 248 -19.06 -13.62 31.81
N ARG A 249 -19.71 -14.52 31.06
CA ARG A 249 -21.03 -15.05 31.42
C ARG A 249 -21.00 -15.76 32.76
N ARG A 250 -20.04 -16.68 32.97
CA ARG A 250 -19.88 -17.41 34.23
C ARG A 250 -19.62 -16.47 35.40
N LEU A 251 -18.71 -15.53 35.25
CA LEU A 251 -18.36 -14.57 36.29
C LEU A 251 -19.48 -13.57 36.57
N ALA A 252 -20.23 -13.13 35.56
CA ALA A 252 -21.40 -12.29 35.75
C ALA A 252 -22.49 -13.00 36.58
N THR A 253 -22.76 -14.29 36.30
CA THR A 253 -23.67 -15.10 37.10
C THR A 253 -23.17 -15.26 38.54
N GLN A 254 -21.87 -15.48 38.75
CA GLN A 254 -21.27 -15.58 40.08
C GLN A 254 -21.29 -14.25 40.85
N LEU A 255 -21.04 -13.13 40.17
CA LEU A 255 -21.11 -11.79 40.76
C LEU A 255 -22.55 -11.44 41.16
N GLN A 256 -23.54 -11.76 40.32
CA GLN A 256 -24.96 -11.60 40.68
C GLN A 256 -25.35 -12.48 41.88
N ALA A 257 -24.96 -13.77 41.87
CA ALA A 257 -25.24 -14.68 42.99
C ALA A 257 -24.51 -14.28 44.29
N GLY A 258 -23.30 -13.73 44.18
CA GLY A 258 -22.53 -13.20 45.31
C GLY A 258 -23.15 -11.94 45.90
N LEU A 259 -23.58 -10.99 45.06
CA LEU A 259 -24.32 -9.80 45.49
C LEU A 259 -25.63 -10.17 46.19
N SER A 260 -26.38 -11.15 45.66
CA SER A 260 -27.61 -11.64 46.30
C SER A 260 -27.34 -12.28 47.67
N LYS A 261 -26.23 -13.02 47.84
CA LYS A 261 -25.85 -13.60 49.14
C LYS A 261 -25.38 -12.58 50.16
N VAL A 262 -24.71 -11.51 49.73
CA VAL A 262 -24.28 -10.42 50.62
C VAL A 262 -25.46 -9.57 51.06
N ILE A 263 -26.43 -9.30 50.17
CA ILE A 263 -27.69 -8.61 50.53
C ILE A 263 -28.54 -9.46 51.48
N ALA A 264 -28.53 -10.79 51.34
CA ALA A 264 -29.21 -11.71 52.26
C ALA A 264 -28.51 -11.86 53.64
N LYS A 265 -27.26 -11.41 53.78
CA LYS A 265 -26.47 -11.43 55.03
C LYS A 265 -26.19 -10.00 55.54
N GLY A 266 -27.23 -9.17 55.61
CA GLY A 266 -27.15 -7.85 56.26
C GLY A 266 -26.63 -7.92 57.71
N PRO A 267 -26.10 -6.81 58.26
CA PRO A 267 -25.18 -6.80 59.39
C PRO A 267 -25.92 -7.00 60.71
N ASP A 268 -26.05 -8.25 61.15
CA ASP A 268 -26.22 -8.61 62.55
C ASP A 268 -25.61 -10.00 62.78
N SER A 269 -24.36 -9.99 63.22
CA SER A 269 -23.66 -11.08 63.92
C SER A 269 -22.51 -10.50 64.72
#